data_AF-A0A0D9WB43-F1
#
_entry.id   AF-A0A0D9WB43-F1
#
_cell.length_a   1.000
_cell.length_b   1.000
_cell.length_c   1.000
_cell.angle_alpha   90.00
_cell.angle_beta   90.00
_cell.angle_gamma   90.00
#
_symmetry.space_group_name_H-M   'P 1'
#
loop_
_entity.id
_entity.type
_entity.pdbx_description
1 polymer ?
#
loop_
_entity_poly.entity_id
_entity_poly.type
_entity_poly.pdbx_seq_one_letter_code
_entity_poly.pdbx_strand_id
1 'polypeptide(L)'
;MEETHSIASIHDLRTVIRGSDRSTNLLFSVAEDAALDDSRRIWEAVSMASGHGRLDNLDILIGKEDARRLVVGRLLQVRAWSKFVGDQLQEVEEGIKLVESRMEGAGPGLPRGFKSTKLIGPDLYLDTDILEDIKVSEITST
;
A
#
# COMPACT_ATOMS: atom_id res chain seq x y z
N MET A 1 55.42 4.09 -1.66
CA MET A 1 54.32 4.39 -0.73
C MET A 1 53.06 4.39 -1.57
N GLU A 2 52.07 3.56 -1.24
CA GLU A 2 50.74 3.65 -1.87
C GLU A 2 50.00 4.81 -1.19
N GLU A 3 49.71 5.88 -1.94
CA GLU A 3 48.88 6.98 -1.44
C GLU A 3 47.41 6.59 -1.56
N THR A 4 46.68 6.68 -0.45
CA THR A 4 45.24 6.44 -0.43
C THR A 4 44.51 7.77 -0.65
N HIS A 5 43.72 7.85 -1.70
CA HIS A 5 42.94 9.05 -2.02
C HIS A 5 41.48 8.87 -1.58
N SER A 6 41.02 9.71 -0.65
CA SER A 6 39.61 9.78 -0.27
C SER A 6 38.82 10.51 -1.36
N ILE A 7 37.76 9.90 -1.87
CA ILE A 7 36.92 10.43 -2.96
C ILE A 7 35.43 10.33 -2.61
N ALA A 8 34.68 11.41 -2.86
CA ALA A 8 33.23 11.44 -2.63
C ALA A 8 32.43 11.42 -3.95
N SER A 9 33.08 11.73 -5.07
CA SER A 9 32.43 11.84 -6.39
C SER A 9 33.26 11.27 -7.55
N ILE A 10 32.63 11.04 -8.70
CA ILE A 10 33.34 10.76 -9.97
C ILE A 10 34.30 11.90 -10.32
N HIS A 11 33.93 13.15 -10.02
CA HIS A 11 34.76 14.29 -10.38
C HIS A 11 36.12 14.21 -9.67
N ASP A 12 36.12 13.87 -8.38
CA ASP A 12 37.33 13.69 -7.59
C ASP A 12 38.17 12.54 -8.15
N LEU A 13 37.53 11.41 -8.45
CA LEU A 13 38.17 10.26 -9.10
C LEU A 13 38.89 10.66 -10.40
N ARG A 14 38.22 11.42 -11.27
CA ARG A 14 38.81 11.89 -12.54
C ARG A 14 39.96 12.86 -12.34
N THR A 15 39.87 13.74 -11.34
CA THR A 15 40.92 14.70 -11.01
C THR A 15 42.18 13.98 -10.54
N VAL A 16 42.03 13.00 -9.65
CA VAL A 16 43.16 12.17 -9.19
C VAL A 16 43.77 11.41 -10.37
N ILE A 17 42.97 10.70 -11.16
CA ILE A 17 43.48 9.93 -12.32
C ILE A 17 44.23 10.83 -13.33
N ARG A 18 43.73 12.04 -13.60
CA ARG A 18 44.39 12.97 -14.55
C ARG A 18 45.70 13.53 -14.02
N GLY A 19 45.82 13.71 -12.70
CA GLY A 19 47.05 14.20 -12.06
C GLY A 19 48.08 13.10 -11.79
N SER A 20 47.71 11.83 -11.99
CA SER A 20 48.54 10.68 -11.67
C SER A 20 49.34 10.18 -12.87
N ASP A 21 50.59 9.77 -12.63
CA ASP A 21 51.38 9.06 -13.64
C ASP A 21 50.83 7.64 -13.84
N ARG A 22 50.71 7.22 -15.11
CA ARG A 22 50.09 5.95 -15.54
C ARG A 22 50.77 4.68 -15.00
N SER A 23 51.95 4.80 -14.38
CA SER A 23 52.69 3.69 -13.76
C SER A 23 52.34 3.46 -12.29
N THR A 24 51.49 4.30 -11.69
CA THR A 24 51.19 4.27 -10.25
C THR A 24 49.91 3.48 -9.99
N ASN A 25 49.97 2.49 -9.11
CA ASN A 25 48.78 1.88 -8.55
C ASN A 25 48.10 2.89 -7.62
N LEU A 26 46.89 3.32 -7.97
CA LEU A 26 46.12 4.25 -7.15
C LEU A 26 45.21 3.47 -6.20
N LEU A 27 45.27 3.80 -4.92
CA LEU A 27 44.35 3.27 -3.92
C LEU A 27 43.32 4.35 -3.59
N PHE A 28 42.05 4.03 -3.73
CA PHE A 28 40.93 4.93 -3.49
C PHE A 28 40.14 4.45 -2.27
N SER A 29 39.67 5.39 -1.47
CA SER A 29 38.70 5.15 -0.41
C SER A 29 37.48 6.01 -0.68
N VAL A 30 36.30 5.40 -0.72
CA VAL A 30 35.05 6.16 -0.89
C VAL A 30 34.68 6.80 0.44
N ALA A 31 34.46 8.11 0.45
CA ALA A 31 34.06 8.82 1.66
C ALA A 31 32.76 8.22 2.26
N GLU A 32 32.68 8.11 3.57
CA GLU A 32 31.53 7.47 4.23
C GLU A 32 30.21 8.21 3.94
N ASP A 33 30.29 9.54 3.86
CA ASP A 33 29.19 10.46 3.56
C ASP A 33 28.87 10.57 2.06
N ALA A 34 29.63 9.90 1.19
CA ALA A 34 29.36 9.89 -0.24
C ALA A 34 27.95 9.34 -0.51
N ALA A 35 27.23 10.04 -1.39
CA ALA A 35 25.92 9.63 -1.83
C ALA A 35 25.98 8.22 -2.44
N LEU A 36 24.89 7.46 -2.29
CA LEU A 36 24.81 6.07 -2.72
C LEU A 36 25.06 5.92 -4.24
N ASP A 37 24.49 6.83 -5.06
CA ASP A 37 24.66 6.78 -6.51
C ASP A 37 26.11 7.13 -6.92
N ASP A 38 26.75 8.07 -6.23
CA ASP A 38 28.16 8.41 -6.47
C ASP A 38 29.09 7.29 -6.04
N SER A 39 28.83 6.66 -4.89
CA SER A 39 29.56 5.49 -4.41
C SER A 39 29.53 4.34 -5.44
N ARG A 40 28.35 4.07 -6.01
CA ARG A 40 28.17 3.05 -7.05
C ARG A 40 28.92 3.40 -8.33
N ARG A 41 28.78 4.64 -8.78
CA ARG A 41 29.46 5.14 -9.98
C ARG A 41 30.98 5.08 -9.86
N ILE A 42 31.52 5.39 -8.69
CA ILE A 42 32.94 5.24 -8.38
C ILE A 42 33.33 3.77 -8.45
N TRP A 43 32.55 2.88 -7.84
CA TRP A 43 32.79 1.45 -7.89
C TRP A 43 32.81 0.90 -9.32
N GLU A 44 31.80 1.25 -10.13
CA GLU A 44 31.73 0.87 -11.55
C GLU A 44 32.93 1.42 -12.33
N ALA A 45 33.29 2.69 -12.12
CA ALA A 45 34.40 3.33 -12.82
C ALA A 45 35.76 2.68 -12.48
N VAL A 46 36.00 2.38 -11.20
CA VAL A 46 37.24 1.73 -10.75
C VAL A 46 37.28 0.27 -11.22
N SER A 47 36.15 -0.44 -11.21
CA SER A 47 36.09 -1.86 -11.63
C SER A 47 36.23 -2.05 -13.14
N MET A 48 35.74 -1.11 -13.96
CA MET A 48 35.89 -1.16 -15.42
C MET A 48 37.27 -0.70 -15.91
N ALA A 49 37.95 0.14 -15.13
CA ALA A 49 39.31 0.58 -15.45
C ALA A 49 40.29 -0.56 -15.14
N SER A 50 40.59 -1.38 -16.16
CA SER A 50 41.47 -2.55 -16.13
C SER A 50 42.88 -2.29 -15.55
N GLY A 51 42.98 -2.21 -14.22
CA GLY A 51 44.20 -2.49 -13.47
C GLY A 51 44.96 -1.34 -12.80
N HIS A 52 44.44 -0.11 -12.70
CA HIS A 52 45.22 1.01 -12.14
C HIS A 52 44.63 1.64 -10.86
N GLY A 53 43.42 1.23 -10.47
CA GLY A 53 42.74 1.71 -9.25
C GLY A 53 42.25 0.55 -8.39
N ARG A 54 42.51 0.58 -7.09
CA ARG A 54 41.93 -0.34 -6.09
C ARG A 54 41.04 0.44 -5.13
N LEU A 55 39.98 -0.20 -4.63
CA LEU A 55 39.12 0.35 -3.59
C LEU A 55 39.46 -0.32 -2.26
N ASP A 56 39.74 0.48 -1.24
CA ASP A 56 40.14 -0.01 0.09
C ASP A 56 38.94 -0.44 0.93
N ASN A 57 37.81 0.27 0.81
CA ASN A 57 36.62 0.06 1.63
C ASN A 57 35.46 -0.61 0.87
N LEU A 58 35.77 -1.71 0.19
CA LEU A 58 34.83 -2.48 -0.64
C LEU A 58 33.62 -3.01 0.17
N ASP A 59 33.83 -3.38 1.44
CA ASP A 59 32.77 -3.88 2.32
C ASP A 59 31.66 -2.83 2.58
N ILE A 60 32.04 -1.55 2.72
CA ILE A 60 31.10 -0.45 2.90
C ILE A 60 30.23 -0.28 1.65
N LEU A 61 30.82 -0.44 0.46
CA LEU A 61 30.12 -0.35 -0.81
C LEU A 61 29.15 -1.52 -1.01
N ILE A 62 29.56 -2.74 -0.64
CA ILE A 62 28.69 -3.92 -0.66
C ILE A 62 27.51 -3.72 0.29
N GLY A 63 27.76 -3.27 1.52
CA GLY A 63 26.70 -3.02 2.50
C GLY A 63 25.71 -1.94 2.05
N LYS A 64 26.21 -0.85 1.45
CA LYS A 64 25.39 0.21 0.86
C LYS A 64 24.49 -0.33 -0.28
N GLU A 65 25.02 -1.19 -1.15
CA GLU A 65 24.26 -1.80 -2.24
C GLU A 65 23.23 -2.83 -1.74
N ASP A 66 23.57 -3.65 -0.74
CA ASP A 66 22.63 -4.60 -0.14
C ASP A 66 21.46 -3.88 0.55
N ALA A 67 21.75 -2.80 1.29
CA ALA A 67 20.72 -1.94 1.87
C ALA A 67 19.78 -1.36 0.80
N ARG A 68 20.33 -0.93 -0.34
CA ARG A 68 19.55 -0.46 -1.49
C ARG A 68 18.62 -1.54 -2.03
N ARG A 69 19.14 -2.75 -2.26
CA ARG A 69 18.34 -3.87 -2.77
C ARG A 69 17.20 -4.22 -1.81
N LEU A 70 17.46 -4.19 -0.52
CA LEU A 70 16.44 -4.41 0.51
C LEU A 70 15.33 -3.36 0.42
N VAL A 71 15.69 -2.07 0.38
CA VAL A 71 14.71 -0.96 0.28
C VAL A 71 13.89 -1.05 -1.00
N VAL A 72 14.54 -1.29 -2.14
CA VAL A 72 13.85 -1.47 -3.43
C VAL A 72 12.90 -2.67 -3.39
N GLY A 73 13.34 -3.79 -2.81
CA GLY A 73 12.50 -4.98 -2.63
C GLY A 73 11.26 -4.69 -1.79
N ARG A 74 11.42 -3.97 -0.67
CA ARG A 74 10.29 -3.55 0.18
C ARG A 74 9.35 -2.58 -0.53
N LEU A 75 9.87 -1.61 -1.28
CA LEU A 75 9.03 -0.70 -2.06
C LEU A 75 8.19 -1.43 -3.11
N LEU A 76 8.77 -2.42 -3.79
CA LEU A 76 8.04 -3.26 -4.74
C LEU A 76 6.95 -4.08 -4.05
N GLN A 77 7.25 -4.64 -2.87
CA GLN A 77 6.27 -5.37 -2.07
C GLN A 77 5.09 -4.47 -1.64
N VAL A 78 5.38 -3.27 -1.14
CA VAL A 78 4.34 -2.30 -0.73
C VAL A 78 3.49 -1.88 -1.93
N ARG A 79 4.09 -1.65 -3.10
CA ARG A 79 3.34 -1.37 -4.33
C ARG A 79 2.42 -2.51 -4.73
N ALA A 80 2.89 -3.75 -4.63
CA ALA A 80 2.07 -4.93 -4.92
C ALA A 80 0.88 -5.05 -3.95
N TRP A 81 1.11 -4.83 -2.66
CA TRP A 81 0.03 -4.81 -1.66
C TRP A 81 -0.95 -3.68 -1.87
N SER A 82 -0.47 -2.48 -2.18
CA SER A 82 -1.32 -1.33 -2.49
C SER A 82 -2.24 -1.62 -3.67
N LYS A 83 -1.70 -2.24 -4.73
CA LYS A 83 -2.51 -2.69 -5.88
C LYS A 83 -3.55 -3.73 -5.44
N PHE A 84 -3.13 -4.76 -4.73
CA PHE A 84 -4.02 -5.83 -4.28
C PHE A 84 -5.19 -5.30 -3.43
N VAL A 85 -4.91 -4.40 -2.49
CA VAL A 85 -5.94 -3.76 -1.67
C VAL A 85 -6.86 -2.89 -2.53
N GLY A 86 -6.33 -2.18 -3.52
CA GLY A 86 -7.13 -1.41 -4.47
C GLY A 86 -8.08 -2.28 -5.28
N ASP A 87 -7.61 -3.41 -5.79
CA ASP A 87 -8.42 -4.38 -6.53
C ASP A 87 -9.54 -4.95 -5.64
N GLN A 88 -9.24 -5.29 -4.38
CA GLN A 88 -10.23 -5.77 -3.40
C GLN A 88 -11.25 -4.69 -3.02
N LEU A 89 -10.83 -3.43 -2.90
CA LEU A 89 -11.73 -2.32 -2.63
C LEU A 89 -12.73 -2.14 -3.78
N GLN A 90 -12.27 -2.25 -5.03
CA GLN A 90 -13.13 -2.18 -6.20
C GLN A 90 -14.18 -3.30 -6.21
N GLU A 91 -13.80 -4.54 -5.91
CA GLU A 91 -14.75 -5.66 -5.80
C GLU A 91 -15.84 -5.39 -4.75
N VAL A 92 -15.46 -4.82 -3.60
CA VAL A 92 -16.41 -4.45 -2.54
C VAL A 92 -17.34 -3.33 -3.00
N GLU A 93 -16.83 -2.30 -3.67
CA GLU A 93 -17.64 -1.20 -4.21
C GLU A 93 -18.64 -1.68 -5.27
N GLU A 94 -18.24 -2.62 -6.13
CA GLU A 94 -19.14 -3.25 -7.11
C GLU A 94 -20.23 -4.08 -6.41
N GLY A 95 -19.88 -4.80 -5.34
CA GLY A 95 -20.82 -5.51 -4.49
C GLY A 95 -21.85 -4.58 -3.82
N ILE A 96 -21.39 -3.44 -3.30
CA ILE A 96 -22.27 -2.42 -2.69
C ILE A 96 -23.24 -1.89 -3.75
N LYS A 97 -22.75 -1.47 -4.92
CA LYS A 97 -23.61 -0.98 -6.02
C LYS A 97 -24.65 -2.00 -6.46
N LEU A 98 -24.28 -3.29 -6.50
CA LEU A 98 -25.22 -4.36 -6.83
C LEU A 98 -26.33 -4.49 -5.77
N VAL A 99 -25.97 -4.41 -4.48
CA VAL A 99 -26.94 -4.46 -3.38
C VAL A 99 -27.85 -3.23 -3.40
N GLU A 100 -27.29 -2.03 -3.58
CA GLU A 100 -28.06 -0.78 -3.71
C GLU A 100 -29.04 -0.87 -4.88
N SER A 101 -28.59 -1.30 -6.06
CA SER A 101 -29.44 -1.50 -7.23
C SER A 101 -30.58 -2.51 -6.98
N ARG A 102 -30.30 -3.59 -6.24
CA ARG A 102 -31.33 -4.56 -5.84
C ARG A 102 -32.30 -3.97 -4.84
N MET A 103 -31.86 -3.15 -3.89
CA MET A 103 -32.73 -2.49 -2.91
C MET A 103 -33.63 -1.44 -3.58
N GLU A 104 -33.09 -0.65 -4.51
CA GLU A 104 -33.88 0.30 -5.31
C GLU A 104 -34.89 -0.41 -6.22
N GLY A 105 -34.50 -1.53 -6.83
CA GLY A 105 -35.39 -2.38 -7.64
C GLY A 105 -36.40 -3.20 -6.83
N ALA A 106 -36.12 -3.47 -5.55
CA ALA A 106 -36.96 -4.24 -4.64
C ALA A 106 -37.70 -3.36 -3.62
N GLY A 107 -37.91 -2.07 -3.90
CA GLY A 107 -38.85 -1.27 -3.13
C GLY A 107 -40.26 -1.92 -3.15
N PRO A 108 -41.10 -1.74 -2.10
CA PRO A 108 -42.46 -2.25 -2.07
C PRO A 108 -43.35 -1.39 -2.99
N GLY A 109 -43.10 -1.45 -4.29
CA GLY A 109 -43.94 -0.86 -5.32
C GLY A 109 -45.03 -1.86 -5.66
N LEU A 110 -46.23 -1.69 -5.08
CA LEU A 110 -47.41 -2.37 -5.58
C LEU A 110 -47.51 -2.10 -7.10
N PRO A 111 -47.64 -3.13 -7.96
CA PRO A 111 -47.72 -2.94 -9.40
C PRO A 111 -48.77 -1.88 -9.75
N ARG A 112 -48.50 -1.02 -10.73
CA ARG A 112 -49.50 -0.05 -11.23
C ARG A 112 -50.71 -0.84 -11.73
N GLY A 113 -51.80 -0.81 -10.97
CA GLY A 113 -53.00 -1.63 -11.21
C GLY A 113 -53.36 -2.60 -10.08
N PHE A 114 -52.56 -2.68 -9.00
CA PHE A 114 -52.93 -3.47 -7.83
C PHE A 114 -54.22 -2.94 -7.21
N LYS A 115 -55.31 -3.69 -7.41
CA LYS A 115 -56.53 -3.51 -6.62
C LYS A 115 -56.35 -4.25 -5.30
N SER A 116 -56.40 -3.52 -4.20
CA SER A 116 -56.48 -4.11 -2.86
C SER A 116 -57.62 -5.12 -2.84
N THR A 117 -57.28 -6.40 -2.70
CA THR A 117 -58.28 -7.41 -2.43
C THR A 117 -58.54 -7.33 -0.94
N LYS A 118 -59.65 -6.70 -0.55
CA LYS A 118 -60.19 -6.88 0.80
C LYS A 118 -60.51 -8.36 0.95
N LEU A 119 -59.66 -9.10 1.65
CA LEU A 119 -60.05 -10.37 2.24
C LEU A 119 -61.10 -10.03 3.30
N ILE A 120 -62.37 -10.17 2.93
CA ILE A 120 -63.47 -10.21 3.89
C ILE A 120 -63.35 -11.58 4.56
N GLY A 121 -62.51 -11.65 5.60
CA GLY A 121 -62.64 -12.70 6.60
C GLY A 121 -63.85 -12.38 7.49
N PRO A 122 -64.42 -13.38 8.20
CA PRO A 122 -65.40 -13.10 9.24
C PRO A 122 -64.82 -12.10 10.25
N ASP A 123 -65.66 -11.20 10.78
CA ASP A 123 -65.25 -10.12 11.67
C ASP A 123 -64.30 -10.63 12.76
N LEU A 124 -63.07 -10.10 12.76
CA LEU A 124 -62.11 -10.34 13.84
C LEU A 124 -62.67 -9.69 15.11
N TYR A 125 -63.33 -10.49 15.94
CA TYR A 125 -63.41 -10.18 17.36
C TYR A 125 -61.98 -10.25 17.89
N LEU A 126 -61.37 -9.07 18.06
CA LEU A 126 -60.20 -8.91 18.90
C LEU A 126 -60.67 -9.19 20.34
N ASP A 127 -60.33 -10.35 20.89
CA ASP A 127 -60.51 -10.61 22.33
C ASP A 127 -59.62 -9.64 23.11
N THR A 128 -60.26 -8.63 23.70
CA THR A 128 -59.66 -7.49 24.41
C THR A 128 -59.26 -7.81 25.86
N ASP A 129 -59.11 -9.07 26.26
CA ASP A 129 -59.09 -9.43 27.68
C ASP A 129 -57.70 -9.81 28.23
N ILE A 130 -56.62 -9.43 27.53
CA ILE A 130 -55.23 -9.41 28.08
C ILE A 130 -54.84 -7.98 28.50
N LEU A 131 -55.80 -7.20 28.98
CA LEU A 131 -55.53 -5.99 29.77
C LEU A 131 -56.27 -6.12 31.10
N GLU A 132 -55.74 -7.02 31.93
CA GLU A 132 -55.73 -6.97 33.39
C GLU A 132 -56.92 -6.27 34.09
N ASP A 133 -57.82 -7.09 34.63
CA ASP A 133 -58.17 -7.02 36.07
C ASP A 133 -58.69 -5.69 36.63
N ILE A 134 -59.42 -4.88 35.85
CA ILE A 134 -60.20 -3.77 36.40
C ILE A 134 -61.60 -4.26 36.78
N LYS A 135 -61.70 -4.74 38.02
CA LYS A 135 -62.95 -4.77 38.79
C LYS A 135 -63.60 -3.38 38.84
N VAL A 136 -64.91 -3.41 39.08
CA VAL A 136 -65.77 -2.29 39.54
C VAL A 136 -66.02 -1.34 38.37
N SER A 137 -67.20 -1.16 37.83
CA SER A 137 -68.54 -0.94 38.39
C SER A 137 -69.30 -0.51 37.13
N GLU A 138 -70.40 -1.11 36.70
CA GLU A 138 -71.75 -0.88 37.21
C GLU A 138 -72.62 -1.12 35.97
N ILE A 139 -73.62 -1.99 36.08
CA ILE A 139 -75.04 -1.58 36.02
C ILE A 139 -75.44 -1.18 34.59
N THR A 140 -76.36 -1.81 33.88
CA THR A 140 -77.33 -2.88 34.14
C THR A 140 -77.96 -3.11 32.78
N SER A 141 -78.24 -4.37 32.42
CA SER A 141 -79.21 -4.66 31.37
C SER A 141 -80.58 -4.11 31.76
N THR A 142 -81.25 -3.41 30.86
CA THR A 142 -82.69 -3.61 30.61
C THR A 142 -82.97 -3.35 29.14
#